data_AF-A0A942HP90-F1
#
_entry.id   AF-A0A942HP90-F1
#
_cell.length_a   1.000
_cell.length_b   1.000
_cell.length_c   1.000
_cell.angle_alpha   90.00
_cell.angle_beta   90.00
_cell.angle_gamma   90.00
#
_symmetry.space_group_name_H-M   'P 1'
#
loop_
_entity.id
_entity.type
_entity.pdbx_description
1 polymer ?
#
loop_
_entity_poly.entity_id
_entity_poly.type
_entity_poly.pdbx_seq_one_letter_code
_entity_poly.pdbx_strand_id
1 'polypeptide(L)'
;GRRRVAGADRLRRPPRRQRVAARRDRGRRRGPARSRHRARRAAARRRRCRAGRAGGGDGLVSARAGVVYLVGAGPGDPGLMTARSLALIASADAIFYDRLIPPGALAGAREEAELVYVGKAPGVPSVPQEEIGGRLVAAAQAGRSVVRLKGGDPFVFGRGGEEGEALRAAGVEFEVVPGVTAGVAASAYAGIPVTHRDDASAVAFVTGHEDPQKPESALDWAALARFPGTLVFYMGVKRLGENATALIAAGRAADEPAAAVERGTWAGQRTVVATLGTIAAAVEREGIGAPALVVVGAVAARRETLAWLERRPLHGRRVLVTRARAQASGLAATLRELGAEVVELPAIRIEPLTESEEVAAAVAAIEGYALICLTSPNGVRLLFEALAAAGRDARALAGATVAAIGPGTARELAARGIRADVVPERFVAEALVEALATVEVEGRRVLVARAAEGRDVLPGALRRRGAEVEVVALYETVREAPDEDAVAAAQEADYVTFTSASTVRNLVEALGDRFPPGARVVSIGPVTSATARELGLGVDVEAERHDVDGLLTALLADADA
;
A
#
# COMPACT_ATOMS: atom_id res chain seq x y z
N GLY A 1 -58.64 6.53 -8.61
CA GLY A 1 -58.77 5.26 -7.86
C GLY A 1 -58.66 4.07 -8.81
N ARG A 2 -58.73 2.82 -8.28
CA ARG A 2 -58.96 1.48 -8.92
C ARG A 2 -58.85 1.38 -10.48
N ARG A 3 -58.20 0.36 -11.10
CA ARG A 3 -57.55 -0.88 -10.59
C ARG A 3 -56.65 -1.52 -11.67
N ARG A 4 -55.74 -2.39 -11.18
CA ARG A 4 -54.82 -3.36 -11.82
C ARG A 4 -55.19 -4.06 -13.16
N VAL A 5 -54.15 -4.25 -13.99
CA VAL A 5 -53.62 -5.53 -14.60
C VAL A 5 -54.53 -6.45 -15.43
N ALA A 6 -54.18 -6.61 -16.72
CA ALA A 6 -54.02 -7.85 -17.50
C ALA A 6 -53.46 -7.49 -18.90
N GLY A 7 -52.78 -8.33 -19.69
CA GLY A 7 -52.30 -9.72 -19.55
C GLY A 7 -51.28 -10.03 -20.68
N ALA A 8 -50.68 -11.22 -20.73
CA ALA A 8 -49.55 -11.51 -21.63
C ALA A 8 -49.82 -12.62 -22.68
N ASP A 9 -49.04 -12.56 -23.77
CA ASP A 9 -48.64 -13.67 -24.66
C ASP A 9 -49.73 -14.35 -25.55
N ARG A 10 -49.57 -14.31 -26.91
CA ARG A 10 -49.19 -15.51 -27.72
C ARG A 10 -49.21 -15.39 -29.26
N LEU A 11 -48.16 -15.95 -29.87
CA LEU A 11 -48.11 -16.72 -31.14
C LEU A 11 -48.54 -16.11 -32.50
N ARG A 12 -47.62 -16.12 -33.48
CA ARG A 12 -47.63 -17.05 -34.66
C ARG A 12 -46.32 -17.00 -35.50
N ARG A 13 -46.09 -18.01 -36.36
CA ARG A 13 -44.78 -18.42 -36.95
C ARG A 13 -44.55 -18.05 -38.44
N PRO A 14 -43.28 -18.01 -38.94
CA PRO A 14 -42.91 -17.76 -40.35
C PRO A 14 -42.30 -18.98 -41.13
N PRO A 15 -42.38 -18.96 -42.48
CA PRO A 15 -41.28 -19.32 -43.40
C PRO A 15 -41.13 -18.25 -44.53
N ARG A 16 -40.28 -18.27 -45.58
CA ARG A 16 -39.37 -19.22 -46.29
C ARG A 16 -38.02 -18.48 -46.57
N ARG A 17 -36.80 -19.05 -46.70
CA ARG A 17 -36.17 -20.19 -47.42
C ARG A 17 -35.81 -19.97 -48.91
N GLN A 18 -34.50 -19.86 -49.21
CA GLN A 18 -33.69 -20.47 -50.30
C GLN A 18 -32.21 -20.41 -49.82
N ARG A 19 -31.32 -21.43 -49.89
CA ARG A 19 -30.82 -22.34 -50.97
C ARG A 19 -30.00 -21.62 -52.05
N VAL A 20 -28.85 -22.12 -52.55
CA VAL A 20 -27.91 -23.19 -52.14
C VAL A 20 -26.59 -23.00 -52.93
N ALA A 21 -25.42 -23.28 -52.35
CA ALA A 21 -24.23 -23.78 -53.07
C ALA A 21 -23.09 -24.11 -52.09
N ALA A 22 -22.29 -25.15 -52.39
CA ALA A 22 -21.04 -25.43 -51.70
C ALA A 22 -19.94 -25.78 -52.70
N ARG A 23 -18.74 -25.23 -52.51
CA ARG A 23 -17.49 -25.76 -53.07
C ARG A 23 -16.43 -25.79 -51.97
N ARG A 24 -15.61 -26.85 -51.97
CA ARG A 24 -14.49 -27.04 -51.06
C ARG A 24 -13.27 -26.29 -51.59
N ASP A 25 -12.47 -25.70 -50.70
CA ASP A 25 -11.02 -25.63 -50.90
C ASP A 25 -10.28 -25.62 -49.54
N ARG A 26 -8.97 -25.89 -49.57
CA ARG A 26 -8.10 -26.17 -48.42
C ARG A 26 -7.30 -24.94 -47.99
N GLY A 27 -7.74 -24.24 -46.93
CA GLY A 27 -7.07 -23.04 -46.39
C GLY A 27 -6.56 -23.18 -44.95
N ARG A 28 -5.23 -23.12 -44.73
CA ARG A 28 -4.58 -23.26 -43.40
C ARG A 28 -5.05 -22.20 -42.39
N ARG A 29 -5.28 -22.63 -41.13
CA ARG A 29 -5.50 -21.73 -39.97
C ARG A 29 -4.38 -20.67 -39.86
N ARG A 30 -4.73 -19.38 -39.73
CA ARG A 30 -3.79 -18.28 -39.43
C ARG A 30 -4.00 -17.77 -38.01
N GLY A 31 -3.00 -17.94 -37.14
CA GLY A 31 -2.95 -17.32 -35.81
C GLY A 31 -2.39 -15.88 -35.83
N PRO A 32 -2.38 -15.17 -34.68
CA PRO A 32 -2.06 -13.75 -34.61
C PRO A 32 -0.55 -13.45 -34.77
N ALA A 33 -0.12 -13.22 -36.02
CA ALA A 33 1.29 -12.96 -36.34
C ALA A 33 1.82 -11.56 -35.93
N ARG A 34 0.96 -10.63 -35.47
CA ARG A 34 1.34 -9.21 -35.23
C ARG A 34 2.08 -8.95 -33.91
N SER A 35 1.98 -9.81 -32.89
CA SER A 35 2.69 -9.63 -31.61
C SER A 35 4.21 -9.89 -31.71
N ARG A 36 4.60 -10.93 -32.45
CA ARG A 36 6.00 -11.42 -32.54
C ARG A 36 6.98 -10.42 -33.17
N HIS A 37 6.49 -9.43 -33.93
CA HIS A 37 7.35 -8.46 -34.61
C HIS A 37 7.83 -7.32 -33.69
N ARG A 38 7.04 -6.88 -32.71
CA ARG A 38 7.48 -5.90 -31.69
C ARG A 38 8.55 -6.52 -30.76
N ALA A 39 8.32 -7.75 -30.29
CA ALA A 39 9.27 -8.47 -29.44
C ALA A 39 10.68 -8.63 -30.08
N ARG A 40 10.75 -8.94 -31.38
CA ARG A 40 12.02 -9.06 -32.10
C ARG A 40 12.79 -7.74 -32.21
N ARG A 41 12.12 -6.58 -32.36
CA ARG A 41 12.79 -5.26 -32.33
C ARG A 41 13.36 -4.92 -30.94
N ALA A 42 12.66 -5.27 -29.86
CA ALA A 42 13.17 -5.08 -28.50
C ALA A 42 14.42 -5.94 -28.21
N ALA A 43 14.38 -7.23 -28.60
CA ALA A 43 15.52 -8.14 -28.48
C ALA A 43 16.73 -7.70 -29.32
N ALA A 44 16.50 -7.18 -30.53
CA ALA A 44 17.56 -6.67 -31.41
C ALA A 44 18.28 -5.44 -30.82
N ARG A 45 17.55 -4.51 -30.18
CA ARG A 45 18.17 -3.39 -29.44
C ARG A 45 19.01 -3.91 -28.26
N ARG A 46 18.47 -4.82 -27.42
CA ARG A 46 19.22 -5.41 -26.30
C ARG A 46 20.49 -6.17 -26.71
N ARG A 47 20.53 -6.77 -27.91
CA ARG A 47 21.76 -7.41 -28.43
C ARG A 47 22.79 -6.43 -28.99
N ARG A 48 22.39 -5.31 -29.63
CA ARG A 48 23.35 -4.31 -30.12
C ARG A 48 24.10 -3.59 -28.98
N CYS A 49 23.50 -3.43 -27.81
CA CYS A 49 24.18 -2.88 -26.63
C CYS A 49 25.19 -3.84 -25.96
N ARG A 50 25.39 -5.06 -26.48
CA ARG A 50 26.27 -6.09 -25.88
C ARG A 50 27.34 -6.65 -26.84
N ALA A 51 27.55 -6.00 -27.98
CA ALA A 51 28.46 -6.44 -29.05
C ALA A 51 29.34 -5.29 -29.56
N GLY A 52 29.88 -4.49 -28.64
CA GLY A 52 30.56 -3.22 -28.94
C GLY A 52 31.74 -2.89 -28.00
N ARG A 53 32.50 -3.90 -27.58
CA ARG A 53 33.83 -3.74 -26.94
C ARG A 53 34.64 -5.03 -27.07
N ALA A 54 35.41 -5.11 -28.14
CA ALA A 54 36.48 -6.08 -28.35
C ALA A 54 37.61 -5.33 -29.08
N GLY A 55 38.46 -4.71 -28.28
CA GLY A 55 39.48 -3.74 -28.70
C GLY A 55 40.07 -3.14 -27.43
N GLY A 56 41.37 -3.31 -27.23
CA GLY A 56 42.06 -2.99 -25.98
C GLY A 56 42.31 -1.49 -25.79
N GLY A 57 42.56 -1.12 -24.53
CA GLY A 57 42.90 0.24 -24.11
C GLY A 57 42.46 0.45 -22.67
N ASP A 58 43.42 0.63 -21.77
CA ASP A 58 43.13 0.99 -20.38
C ASP A 58 42.46 2.36 -20.35
N GLY A 59 41.19 2.35 -19.96
CA GLY A 59 40.35 3.52 -19.91
C GLY A 59 39.39 3.36 -18.75
N LEU A 60 39.54 4.26 -17.77
CA LEU A 60 38.78 4.37 -16.52
C LEU A 60 37.37 3.75 -16.63
N VAL A 61 37.05 2.83 -15.71
CA VAL A 61 35.66 2.39 -15.52
C VAL A 61 34.88 3.60 -15.04
N SER A 62 34.28 4.31 -15.98
CA SER A 62 33.37 5.42 -15.70
C SER A 62 32.27 4.88 -14.80
N ALA A 63 32.34 5.27 -13.52
CA ALA A 63 31.28 5.02 -12.57
C ALA A 63 29.98 5.50 -13.20
N ARG A 64 29.01 4.59 -13.31
CA ARG A 64 27.78 4.89 -14.04
C ARG A 64 27.02 5.91 -13.23
N ALA A 65 26.94 7.15 -13.76
CA ALA A 65 26.29 8.25 -13.07
C ALA A 65 24.89 7.83 -12.60
N GLY A 66 24.55 8.24 -11.37
CA GLY A 66 23.27 7.97 -10.76
C GLY A 66 22.13 8.66 -11.49
N VAL A 67 20.91 8.33 -11.08
CA VAL A 67 19.67 8.80 -11.69
C VAL A 67 18.72 9.26 -10.60
N VAL A 68 18.07 10.40 -10.83
CA VAL A 68 17.07 10.94 -9.91
C VAL A 68 15.67 10.69 -10.47
N TYR A 69 14.79 10.13 -9.65
CA TYR A 69 13.38 9.95 -9.97
C TYR A 69 12.57 11.00 -9.22
N LEU A 70 11.89 11.91 -9.92
CA LEU A 70 10.92 12.82 -9.33
C LEU A 70 9.57 12.10 -9.26
N VAL A 71 9.18 11.61 -8.07
CA VAL A 71 8.09 10.63 -7.90
C VAL A 71 6.91 11.24 -7.14
N GLY A 72 5.73 11.18 -7.76
CA GLY A 72 4.46 11.52 -7.12
C GLY A 72 3.96 10.40 -6.22
N ALA A 73 3.89 10.68 -4.92
CA ALA A 73 3.43 9.76 -3.88
C ALA A 73 1.90 9.64 -3.80
N GLY A 74 1.15 10.48 -4.52
CA GLY A 74 -0.30 10.56 -4.35
C GLY A 74 -0.71 11.39 -3.12
N PRO A 75 -2.03 11.51 -2.86
CA PRO A 75 -2.59 12.56 -2.01
C PRO A 75 -2.69 12.22 -0.52
N GLY A 76 -2.64 10.94 -0.14
CA GLY A 76 -2.84 10.49 1.24
C GLY A 76 -3.07 8.99 1.37
N ASP A 77 -4.00 8.44 0.59
CA ASP A 77 -4.24 7.00 0.50
C ASP A 77 -3.05 6.28 -0.17
N PRO A 78 -2.36 5.33 0.51
CA PRO A 78 -1.29 4.53 -0.10
C PRO A 78 -1.75 3.69 -1.30
N GLY A 79 -3.05 3.35 -1.38
CA GLY A 79 -3.66 2.68 -2.53
C GLY A 79 -3.68 3.52 -3.81
N LEU A 80 -3.44 4.84 -3.70
CA LEU A 80 -3.28 5.76 -4.84
C LEU A 80 -1.81 5.95 -5.27
N MET A 81 -0.85 5.30 -4.60
CA MET A 81 0.54 5.27 -5.06
C MET A 81 0.64 4.47 -6.36
N THR A 82 1.35 5.01 -7.36
CA THR A 82 1.50 4.29 -8.64
C THR A 82 2.42 3.08 -8.46
N ALA A 83 2.17 2.00 -9.23
CA ALA A 83 3.05 0.83 -9.22
C ALA A 83 4.51 1.17 -9.63
N ARG A 84 4.73 2.28 -10.36
CA ARG A 84 6.07 2.81 -10.66
C ARG A 84 6.70 3.49 -9.44
N SER A 85 5.93 4.23 -8.64
CA SER A 85 6.38 4.79 -7.36
C SER A 85 6.83 3.68 -6.40
N LEU A 86 5.98 2.68 -6.17
CA LEU A 86 6.27 1.56 -5.26
C LEU A 86 7.53 0.78 -5.68
N ALA A 87 7.65 0.47 -6.98
CA ALA A 87 8.81 -0.24 -7.51
C ALA A 87 10.13 0.56 -7.42
N LEU A 88 10.07 1.89 -7.46
CA LEU A 88 11.25 2.76 -7.31
C LEU A 88 11.64 2.93 -5.84
N ILE A 89 10.68 3.09 -4.93
CA ILE A 89 10.92 3.13 -3.47
C ILE A 89 11.63 1.84 -3.03
N ALA A 90 11.18 0.67 -3.51
CA ALA A 90 11.80 -0.62 -3.24
C ALA A 90 13.15 -0.87 -3.93
N SER A 91 13.69 0.09 -4.70
CA SER A 91 14.97 -0.04 -5.42
C SER A 91 15.81 1.25 -5.46
N ALA A 92 15.54 2.17 -4.54
CA ALA A 92 16.32 3.39 -4.33
C ALA A 92 17.43 3.15 -3.30
N ASP A 93 18.59 3.76 -3.52
CA ASP A 93 19.69 3.80 -2.54
C ASP A 93 19.56 5.01 -1.60
N ALA A 94 18.78 6.04 -2.00
CA ALA A 94 18.41 7.18 -1.16
C ALA A 94 17.01 7.71 -1.53
N ILE A 95 16.22 8.10 -0.52
CA ILE A 95 14.85 8.60 -0.70
C ILE A 95 14.68 9.95 0.01
N PHE A 96 14.55 11.03 -0.76
CA PHE A 96 14.36 12.40 -0.29
C PHE A 96 12.87 12.77 -0.27
N TYR A 97 12.28 12.92 0.92
CA TYR A 97 10.81 13.00 1.07
C TYR A 97 10.29 14.24 1.81
N ASP A 98 9.08 14.66 1.44
CA ASP A 98 8.35 15.79 2.03
C ASP A 98 7.36 15.35 3.12
N ARG A 99 6.86 16.31 3.93
CA ARG A 99 5.84 16.10 4.97
C ARG A 99 4.49 15.54 4.49
N LEU A 100 4.21 15.59 3.19
CA LEU A 100 2.89 15.28 2.60
C LEU A 100 2.88 14.00 1.76
N ILE A 101 3.75 13.03 2.06
CA ILE A 101 3.64 11.67 1.53
C ILE A 101 2.58 10.85 2.29
N PRO A 102 2.00 9.79 1.70
CA PRO A 102 1.10 8.87 2.40
C PRO A 102 1.75 8.25 3.65
N PRO A 103 0.99 8.02 4.73
CA PRO A 103 1.42 7.18 5.85
C PRO A 103 1.89 5.80 5.34
N GLY A 104 3.05 5.35 5.81
CA GLY A 104 3.63 4.07 5.36
C GLY A 104 4.17 4.05 3.93
N ALA A 105 4.21 5.16 3.17
CA ALA A 105 4.76 5.18 1.81
C ALA A 105 6.22 4.70 1.72
N LEU A 106 7.00 4.85 2.80
CA LEU A 106 8.39 4.39 2.91
C LEU A 106 8.51 2.94 3.41
N ALA A 107 7.43 2.29 3.85
CA ALA A 107 7.48 0.94 4.43
C ALA A 107 7.79 -0.19 3.42
N GLY A 108 7.90 0.16 2.14
CA GLY A 108 8.40 -0.71 1.07
C GLY A 108 9.81 -0.36 0.58
N ALA A 109 10.53 0.54 1.26
CA ALA A 109 11.94 0.82 0.97
C ALA A 109 12.83 -0.36 1.39
N ARG A 110 14.01 -0.46 0.78
CA ARG A 110 15.07 -1.39 1.22
C ARG A 110 15.69 -0.89 2.53
N GLU A 111 16.15 -1.81 3.37
CA GLU A 111 16.68 -1.52 4.72
C GLU A 111 17.93 -0.64 4.69
N GLU A 112 18.71 -0.70 3.61
CA GLU A 112 19.94 0.07 3.41
C GLU A 112 19.72 1.38 2.63
N ALA A 113 18.48 1.80 2.39
CA ALA A 113 18.17 3.08 1.73
C ALA A 113 18.36 4.27 2.68
N GLU A 114 19.10 5.29 2.24
CA GLU A 114 19.24 6.54 2.99
C GLU A 114 17.92 7.33 2.93
N LEU A 115 17.10 7.26 3.98
CA LEU A 115 15.85 8.02 4.10
C LEU A 115 16.14 9.45 4.57
N VAL A 116 15.90 10.44 3.71
CA VAL A 116 16.24 11.85 3.96
C VAL A 116 14.98 12.72 3.96
N TYR A 117 14.57 13.17 5.14
CA TYR A 117 13.51 14.17 5.26
C TYR A 117 14.00 15.55 4.79
N VAL A 118 13.23 16.18 3.90
CA VAL A 118 13.49 17.56 3.40
C VAL A 118 12.26 18.48 3.51
N GLY A 119 11.23 18.04 4.23
CA GLY A 119 10.03 18.83 4.48
C GLY A 119 10.21 19.95 5.53
N LYS A 120 9.18 20.79 5.68
CA LYS A 120 9.07 21.71 6.82
C LYS A 120 8.50 20.96 8.04
N ALA A 121 9.37 20.55 8.97
CA ALA A 121 8.96 20.05 10.28
C ALA A 121 8.57 21.22 11.22
N PRO A 122 7.68 21.03 12.21
CA PRO A 122 7.38 22.04 13.22
C PRO A 122 8.65 22.48 13.96
N GLY A 123 8.86 23.78 14.13
CA GLY A 123 10.01 24.35 14.82
C GLY A 123 11.35 24.32 14.06
N VAL A 124 11.44 23.59 12.94
CA VAL A 124 12.68 23.47 12.14
C VAL A 124 12.66 24.46 10.96
N PRO A 125 13.76 25.19 10.68
CA PRO A 125 13.88 25.99 9.46
C PRO A 125 13.64 25.15 8.20
N SER A 126 12.98 25.74 7.19
CA SER A 126 12.81 25.07 5.90
C SER A 126 14.15 24.89 5.21
N VAL A 127 14.45 23.67 4.75
CA VAL A 127 15.51 23.44 3.76
C VAL A 127 15.19 24.30 2.52
N PRO A 128 16.14 25.12 2.01
CA PRO A 128 15.96 25.87 0.77
C PRO A 128 15.87 24.93 -0.45
N GLN A 129 15.10 25.32 -1.47
CA GLN A 129 14.90 24.50 -2.67
C GLN A 129 16.22 24.18 -3.40
N GLU A 130 17.14 25.15 -3.40
CA GLU A 130 18.48 25.02 -3.98
C GLU A 130 19.35 24.00 -3.22
N GLU A 131 19.23 23.92 -1.89
CA GLU A 131 19.92 22.92 -1.07
C GLU A 131 19.35 21.51 -1.34
N ILE A 132 18.01 21.37 -1.46
CA ILE A 132 17.38 20.11 -1.87
C ILE A 132 17.92 19.68 -3.24
N GLY A 133 17.97 20.60 -4.22
CA GLY A 133 18.56 20.35 -5.53
C GLY A 133 20.02 19.91 -5.46
N GLY A 134 20.85 20.62 -4.71
CA GLY A 134 22.26 20.28 -4.50
C GLY A 134 22.47 18.90 -3.87
N ARG A 135 21.65 18.52 -2.88
CA ARG A 135 21.73 17.20 -2.23
C ARG A 135 21.28 16.06 -3.15
N LEU A 136 20.25 16.27 -3.98
CA LEU A 136 19.85 15.32 -5.03
C LEU A 136 20.97 15.13 -6.08
N VAL A 137 21.58 16.23 -6.53
CA VAL A 137 22.71 16.21 -7.47
C VAL A 137 23.91 15.46 -6.88
N ALA A 138 24.31 15.76 -5.65
CA ALA A 138 25.44 15.11 -4.99
C ALA A 138 25.23 13.59 -4.83
N ALA A 139 24.02 13.18 -4.41
CA ALA A 139 23.68 11.76 -4.28
C ALA A 139 23.73 11.02 -5.64
N ALA A 140 23.22 11.62 -6.72
CA ALA A 140 23.31 11.04 -8.06
C ALA A 140 24.74 11.02 -8.63
N GLN A 141 25.54 12.06 -8.35
CA GLN A 141 26.97 12.10 -8.73
C GLN A 141 27.79 11.03 -8.01
N ALA A 142 27.39 10.63 -6.80
CA ALA A 142 27.92 9.45 -6.09
C ALA A 142 27.47 8.10 -6.68
N GLY A 143 26.76 8.08 -7.82
CA GLY A 143 26.36 6.86 -8.55
C GLY A 143 25.04 6.23 -8.09
N ARG A 144 24.32 6.85 -7.14
CA ARG A 144 23.12 6.29 -6.50
C ARG A 144 21.86 6.34 -7.37
N SER A 145 20.95 5.40 -7.15
CA SER A 145 19.54 5.46 -7.54
C SER A 145 18.79 6.30 -6.51
N VAL A 146 18.38 7.53 -6.87
CA VAL A 146 17.81 8.50 -5.93
C VAL A 146 16.33 8.72 -6.22
N VAL A 147 15.46 8.55 -5.23
CA VAL A 147 14.04 8.92 -5.34
C VAL A 147 13.79 10.23 -4.60
N ARG A 148 13.23 11.22 -5.30
CA ARG A 148 12.66 12.43 -4.73
C ARG A 148 11.15 12.22 -4.61
N LEU A 149 10.68 11.83 -3.43
CA LEU A 149 9.29 11.46 -3.18
C LEU A 149 8.47 12.68 -2.72
N LYS A 150 7.41 13.01 -3.46
CA LYS A 150 6.67 14.29 -3.33
C LYS A 150 5.18 14.03 -3.18
N GLY A 151 4.52 14.76 -2.28
CA GLY A 151 3.07 14.64 -2.08
C GLY A 151 2.28 15.03 -3.32
N GLY A 152 1.22 14.28 -3.63
CA GLY A 152 0.40 14.46 -4.84
C GLY A 152 1.15 14.06 -6.11
N ASP A 153 1.36 15.03 -7.00
CA ASP A 153 2.08 14.90 -8.27
C ASP A 153 3.27 15.88 -8.32
N PRO A 154 4.44 15.52 -8.88
CA PRO A 154 5.63 16.39 -8.87
C PRO A 154 5.41 17.75 -9.55
N PHE A 155 4.57 17.81 -10.58
CA PHE A 155 4.39 18.97 -11.46
C PHE A 155 3.11 19.78 -11.16
N VAL A 156 2.18 19.26 -10.36
CA VAL A 156 0.99 20.03 -9.91
C VAL A 156 1.27 20.73 -8.59
N PHE A 157 1.80 21.96 -8.67
CA PHE A 157 2.25 22.80 -7.53
C PHE A 157 3.38 22.21 -6.66
N GLY A 158 3.94 21.04 -7.03
CA GLY A 158 4.98 20.34 -6.28
C GLY A 158 6.42 20.85 -6.46
N ARG A 159 6.67 21.87 -7.31
CA ARG A 159 8.01 22.40 -7.67
C ARG A 159 8.95 21.41 -8.40
N GLY A 160 8.44 20.29 -8.89
CA GLY A 160 9.25 19.30 -9.60
C GLY A 160 9.87 19.80 -10.92
N GLY A 161 9.31 20.84 -11.53
CA GLY A 161 9.91 21.48 -12.71
C GLY A 161 11.26 22.13 -12.36
N GLU A 162 11.29 22.93 -11.30
CA GLU A 162 12.50 23.58 -10.78
C GLU A 162 13.56 22.56 -10.35
N GLU A 163 13.14 21.47 -9.69
CA GLU A 163 14.02 20.35 -9.33
C GLU A 163 14.60 19.68 -10.59
N GLY A 164 13.81 19.45 -11.64
CA GLY A 164 14.24 18.86 -12.91
C GLY A 164 15.18 19.76 -13.73
N GLU A 165 14.94 21.08 -13.72
CA GLU A 165 15.81 22.07 -14.37
C GLU A 165 17.18 22.13 -13.68
N ALA A 166 17.22 22.16 -12.34
CA ALA A 166 18.46 22.12 -11.57
C ALA A 166 19.26 20.82 -11.82
N LEU A 167 18.58 19.68 -11.82
CA LEU A 167 19.19 18.37 -12.16
C LEU A 167 19.78 18.40 -13.57
N ARG A 168 19.06 18.96 -14.55
CA ARG A 168 19.54 19.04 -15.93
C ARG A 168 20.73 19.96 -16.09
N ALA A 169 20.74 21.11 -15.40
CA ALA A 169 21.86 22.04 -15.39
C ALA A 169 23.13 21.41 -14.79
N ALA A 170 22.99 20.55 -13.77
CA ALA A 170 24.07 19.78 -13.17
C ALA A 170 24.51 18.55 -13.99
N GLY A 171 23.93 18.32 -15.18
CA GLY A 171 24.25 17.17 -16.03
C GLY A 171 23.74 15.83 -15.52
N VAL A 172 22.82 15.83 -14.55
CA VAL A 172 22.23 14.62 -13.96
C VAL A 172 21.04 14.16 -14.82
N GLU A 173 20.99 12.86 -15.11
CA GLU A 173 19.85 12.25 -15.80
C GLU A 173 18.72 12.00 -14.80
N PHE A 174 17.47 12.30 -15.19
CA PHE A 174 16.31 12.16 -14.33
C PHE A 174 15.07 11.63 -15.07
N GLU A 175 14.16 10.99 -14.34
CA GLU A 175 12.85 10.54 -14.80
C GLU A 175 11.75 11.14 -13.92
N VAL A 176 10.63 11.53 -14.52
CA VAL A 176 9.45 12.00 -13.78
C VAL A 176 8.40 10.88 -13.76
N VAL A 177 7.91 10.55 -12.57
CA VAL A 177 6.87 9.56 -12.35
C VAL A 177 5.64 10.29 -11.80
N PRO A 178 4.60 10.50 -12.63
CA PRO A 178 3.38 11.18 -12.20
C PRO A 178 2.71 10.49 -11.02
N GLY A 179 2.08 11.29 -10.17
CA GLY A 179 1.27 10.83 -9.05
C GLY A 179 -0.21 11.16 -9.23
N VAL A 180 -1.05 10.64 -8.34
CA VAL A 180 -2.45 11.04 -8.29
C VAL A 180 -2.55 12.40 -7.59
N THR A 181 -2.87 13.45 -8.34
CA THR A 181 -2.93 14.80 -7.76
C THR A 181 -4.15 15.01 -6.87
N ALA A 182 -3.94 15.73 -5.75
CA ALA A 182 -4.95 15.90 -4.72
C ALA A 182 -6.20 16.62 -5.23
N GLY A 183 -6.08 17.60 -6.13
CA GLY A 183 -7.22 18.35 -6.68
C GLY A 183 -8.21 17.52 -7.51
N VAL A 184 -7.86 16.29 -7.88
CA VAL A 184 -8.81 15.32 -8.48
C VAL A 184 -9.25 14.28 -7.45
N ALA A 185 -8.31 13.74 -6.67
CA ALA A 185 -8.61 12.60 -5.79
C ALA A 185 -9.28 12.99 -4.47
N ALA A 186 -8.89 14.11 -3.85
CA ALA A 186 -9.57 14.63 -2.66
C ALA A 186 -11.04 14.96 -2.96
N SER A 187 -11.30 15.58 -4.11
CA SER A 187 -12.68 15.86 -4.52
C SER A 187 -13.43 14.55 -4.81
N ALA A 188 -12.85 13.60 -5.54
CA ALA A 188 -13.48 12.32 -5.84
C ALA A 188 -13.79 11.45 -4.59
N TYR A 189 -12.91 11.45 -3.58
CA TYR A 189 -13.12 10.77 -2.30
C TYR A 189 -14.13 11.53 -1.41
N ALA A 190 -14.26 12.85 -1.58
CA ALA A 190 -15.32 13.65 -0.98
C ALA A 190 -16.67 13.58 -1.74
N GLY A 191 -16.78 12.84 -2.85
CA GLY A 191 -17.99 12.74 -3.68
C GLY A 191 -18.21 13.91 -4.65
N ILE A 192 -17.18 14.70 -4.94
CA ILE A 192 -17.24 15.90 -5.79
C ILE A 192 -16.43 15.63 -7.08
N PRO A 193 -17.08 15.39 -8.23
CA PRO A 193 -16.35 15.22 -9.49
C PRO A 193 -15.83 16.59 -9.97
N VAL A 194 -14.56 16.68 -10.40
CA VAL A 194 -14.00 17.94 -10.92
C VAL A 194 -14.71 18.46 -12.19
N THR A 195 -15.35 17.56 -12.94
CA THR A 195 -16.14 17.84 -14.13
C THR A 195 -17.38 16.96 -14.14
N HIS A 196 -18.54 17.50 -14.50
CA HIS A 196 -19.77 16.76 -14.68
C HIS A 196 -20.53 17.30 -15.90
N ARG A 197 -21.18 16.41 -16.68
CA ARG A 197 -21.77 16.73 -17.99
C ARG A 197 -22.69 17.95 -17.95
N ASP A 198 -23.47 18.04 -16.88
CA ASP A 198 -24.57 19.00 -16.76
C ASP A 198 -24.17 20.26 -15.97
N ASP A 199 -22.95 20.28 -15.38
CA ASP A 199 -22.49 21.35 -14.45
C ASP A 199 -21.20 22.04 -14.90
N ALA A 200 -20.21 21.26 -15.37
CA ALA A 200 -18.86 21.74 -15.64
C ALA A 200 -18.13 20.84 -16.65
N SER A 201 -17.93 21.35 -17.86
CA SER A 201 -17.11 20.69 -18.91
C SER A 201 -15.63 21.06 -18.86
N ALA A 202 -15.21 21.89 -17.89
CA ALA A 202 -13.84 22.32 -17.68
C ALA A 202 -13.53 22.49 -16.18
N VAL A 203 -12.25 22.35 -15.82
CA VAL A 203 -11.73 22.58 -14.46
C VAL A 203 -10.46 23.44 -14.53
N ALA A 204 -10.29 24.35 -13.57
CA ALA A 204 -9.07 25.12 -13.37
C ALA A 204 -8.47 24.80 -12.00
N PHE A 205 -7.21 24.39 -11.97
CA PHE A 205 -6.43 24.20 -10.75
C PHE A 205 -5.65 25.49 -10.43
N VAL A 206 -5.82 26.03 -9.23
CA VAL A 206 -5.32 27.34 -8.83
C VAL A 206 -4.59 27.23 -7.48
N THR A 207 -3.55 28.03 -7.23
CA THR A 207 -3.03 28.21 -5.87
C THR A 207 -3.75 29.40 -5.21
N GLY A 208 -4.45 29.15 -4.10
CA GLY A 208 -5.07 30.19 -3.28
C GLY A 208 -4.12 30.79 -2.23
N HIS A 209 -2.85 30.35 -2.23
CA HIS A 209 -1.76 31.00 -1.52
C HIS A 209 -0.75 31.56 -2.52
N GLU A 210 -0.31 32.78 -2.26
CA GLU A 210 0.69 33.50 -3.05
C GLU A 210 1.77 33.99 -2.08
N ASP A 211 2.93 34.34 -2.61
CA ASP A 211 4.02 34.89 -1.82
C ASP A 211 3.58 36.21 -1.15
N PRO A 212 3.54 36.30 0.19
CA PRO A 212 3.11 37.50 0.91
C PRO A 212 3.98 38.74 0.65
N GLN A 213 5.14 38.60 0.02
CA GLN A 213 6.02 39.72 -0.36
C GLN A 213 5.63 40.36 -1.71
N LYS A 214 4.65 39.81 -2.45
CA LYS A 214 4.16 40.41 -3.69
C LYS A 214 3.09 41.48 -3.39
N PRO A 215 3.22 42.70 -3.94
CA PRO A 215 2.27 43.80 -3.67
C PRO A 215 0.93 43.64 -4.40
N GLU A 216 0.87 42.82 -5.44
CA GLU A 216 -0.35 42.51 -6.20
C GLU A 216 -0.52 41.00 -6.34
N SER A 217 -1.77 40.54 -6.40
CA SER A 217 -2.12 39.14 -6.70
C SER A 217 -1.81 38.85 -8.17
N ALA A 218 -1.16 37.72 -8.43
CA ALA A 218 -0.88 37.23 -9.79
C ALA A 218 -2.08 36.50 -10.41
N LEU A 219 -3.18 36.35 -9.68
CA LEU A 219 -4.43 35.76 -10.16
C LEU A 219 -5.32 36.82 -10.83
N ASP A 220 -5.64 36.61 -12.12
CA ASP A 220 -6.74 37.33 -12.77
C ASP A 220 -8.08 36.81 -12.22
N TRP A 221 -8.50 37.39 -11.09
CA TRP A 221 -9.78 37.12 -10.45
C TRP A 221 -10.97 37.29 -11.39
N ALA A 222 -10.89 38.20 -12.37
CA ALA A 222 -11.95 38.40 -13.35
C ALA A 222 -11.97 37.28 -14.40
N ALA A 223 -10.84 36.69 -14.80
CA ALA A 223 -10.81 35.47 -15.61
C ALA A 223 -11.29 34.25 -14.83
N LEU A 224 -10.91 34.10 -13.55
CA LEU A 224 -11.39 33.02 -12.68
C LEU A 224 -12.91 33.11 -12.46
N ALA A 225 -13.44 34.32 -12.28
CA ALA A 225 -14.88 34.54 -12.19
C ALA A 225 -15.61 34.19 -13.50
N ARG A 226 -15.07 34.61 -14.66
CA ARG A 226 -15.62 34.27 -16.00
C ARG A 226 -15.43 32.81 -16.42
N PHE A 227 -14.61 32.00 -15.72
CA PHE A 227 -14.31 30.62 -16.11
C PHE A 227 -15.57 29.74 -16.04
N PRO A 228 -16.05 29.13 -17.15
CA PRO A 228 -17.35 28.44 -17.21
C PRO A 228 -17.26 26.99 -16.69
N GLY A 229 -16.72 26.81 -15.48
CA GLY A 229 -16.47 25.51 -14.88
C GLY A 229 -15.92 25.58 -13.46
N THR A 230 -15.49 24.44 -12.97
CA THR A 230 -15.06 24.21 -11.58
C THR A 230 -13.70 24.87 -11.31
N LEU A 231 -13.60 25.63 -10.21
CA LEU A 231 -12.33 26.10 -9.67
C LEU A 231 -11.89 25.19 -8.53
N VAL A 232 -10.62 24.81 -8.50
CA VAL A 232 -10.04 23.96 -7.45
C VAL A 232 -8.78 24.62 -6.88
N PHE A 233 -8.91 25.19 -5.68
CA PHE A 233 -7.88 25.96 -5.00
C PHE A 233 -7.04 25.09 -4.04
N TYR A 234 -5.77 24.92 -4.39
CA TYR A 234 -4.73 24.36 -3.52
C TYR A 234 -4.25 25.44 -2.54
N MET A 235 -3.87 25.04 -1.32
CA MET A 235 -3.26 25.92 -0.29
C MET A 235 -4.12 27.12 0.17
N GLY A 236 -5.33 27.31 -0.39
CA GLY A 236 -6.12 28.54 -0.25
C GLY A 236 -6.85 28.72 1.08
N VAL A 237 -6.92 27.70 1.94
CA VAL A 237 -7.76 27.72 3.15
C VAL A 237 -7.44 28.89 4.10
N LYS A 238 -6.16 29.25 4.27
CA LYS A 238 -5.75 30.40 5.10
C LYS A 238 -6.17 31.77 4.55
N ARG A 239 -6.44 31.89 3.24
CA ARG A 239 -6.91 33.11 2.56
C ARG A 239 -8.33 32.95 2.01
N LEU A 240 -9.10 31.97 2.51
CA LEU A 240 -10.37 31.58 1.89
C LEU A 240 -11.40 32.73 1.87
N GLY A 241 -11.47 33.53 2.93
CA GLY A 241 -12.32 34.73 2.96
C GLY A 241 -11.94 35.77 1.92
N GLU A 242 -10.64 36.07 1.77
CA GLU A 242 -10.11 36.98 0.75
C GLU A 242 -10.41 36.46 -0.67
N ASN A 243 -10.06 35.20 -0.94
CA ASN A 243 -10.23 34.56 -2.24
C ASN A 243 -11.70 34.47 -2.66
N ALA A 244 -12.60 34.16 -1.72
CA ALA A 244 -14.04 34.13 -1.97
C ALA A 244 -14.61 35.53 -2.24
N THR A 245 -14.20 36.52 -1.44
CA THR A 245 -14.60 37.93 -1.62
C THR A 245 -14.13 38.47 -2.97
N ALA A 246 -12.90 38.17 -3.38
CA ALA A 246 -12.34 38.56 -4.68
C ALA A 246 -13.11 37.93 -5.85
N LEU A 247 -13.45 36.64 -5.79
CA LEU A 247 -14.28 35.98 -6.81
C LEU A 247 -15.68 36.59 -6.92
N ILE A 248 -16.34 36.88 -5.78
CA ILE A 248 -17.68 37.47 -5.76
C ILE A 248 -17.64 38.90 -6.32
N ALA A 249 -16.69 39.73 -5.89
CA ALA A 249 -16.49 41.08 -6.42
C ALA A 249 -16.15 41.08 -7.93
N ALA A 250 -15.48 40.04 -8.42
CA ALA A 250 -15.19 39.82 -9.83
C ALA A 250 -16.36 39.21 -10.64
N GLY A 251 -17.50 38.90 -10.01
CA GLY A 251 -18.75 38.50 -10.68
C GLY A 251 -19.22 37.06 -10.46
N ARG A 252 -18.61 36.27 -9.56
CA ARG A 252 -19.16 34.97 -9.14
C ARG A 252 -20.35 35.14 -8.20
N ALA A 253 -21.30 34.22 -8.26
CA ALA A 253 -22.49 34.25 -7.42
C ALA A 253 -22.17 33.81 -5.99
N ALA A 254 -22.63 34.57 -4.98
CA ALA A 254 -22.31 34.30 -3.57
C ALA A 254 -23.03 33.05 -3.00
N ASP A 255 -24.07 32.58 -3.69
CA ASP A 255 -24.81 31.35 -3.46
C ASP A 255 -24.27 30.13 -4.24
N GLU A 256 -23.24 30.31 -5.08
CA GLU A 256 -22.62 29.20 -5.83
C GLU A 256 -22.10 28.10 -4.87
N PRO A 257 -22.41 26.81 -5.09
CA PRO A 257 -21.92 25.73 -4.25
C PRO A 257 -20.40 25.67 -4.14
N ALA A 258 -19.90 25.52 -2.91
CA ALA A 258 -18.49 25.39 -2.59
C ALA A 258 -18.27 24.31 -1.52
N ALA A 259 -17.10 23.68 -1.53
CA ALA A 259 -16.72 22.70 -0.52
C ALA A 259 -15.23 22.81 -0.16
N ALA A 260 -14.90 22.53 1.09
CA ALA A 260 -13.53 22.41 1.57
C ALA A 260 -13.28 20.96 2.02
N VAL A 261 -12.23 20.34 1.51
CA VAL A 261 -11.82 18.96 1.82
C VAL A 261 -10.46 18.99 2.51
N GLU A 262 -10.43 18.73 3.81
CA GLU A 262 -9.22 18.53 4.60
C GLU A 262 -8.71 17.10 4.45
N ARG A 263 -7.37 16.93 4.38
CA ARG A 263 -6.69 15.62 4.35
C ARG A 263 -7.37 14.65 3.35
N GLY A 264 -7.75 15.15 2.17
CA GLY A 264 -8.52 14.37 1.21
C GLY A 264 -7.83 13.05 0.85
N THR A 265 -8.59 11.96 0.81
CA THR A 265 -8.16 10.55 0.72
C THR A 265 -7.53 9.92 1.97
N TRP A 266 -7.14 10.70 2.98
CA TRP A 266 -6.75 10.13 4.28
C TRP A 266 -8.02 9.62 4.98
N ALA A 267 -7.88 8.67 5.90
CA ALA A 267 -9.04 8.15 6.63
C ALA A 267 -9.72 9.22 7.52
N GLY A 268 -8.93 10.09 8.14
CA GLY A 268 -9.37 11.34 8.78
C GLY A 268 -9.66 12.50 7.80
N GLN A 269 -10.18 12.21 6.59
CA GLN A 269 -10.70 13.23 5.68
C GLN A 269 -11.92 13.90 6.32
N ARG A 270 -11.95 15.24 6.33
CA ARG A 270 -13.14 16.02 6.73
C ARG A 270 -13.58 16.91 5.58
N THR A 271 -14.88 16.92 5.29
CA THR A 271 -15.45 17.69 4.17
C THR A 271 -16.59 18.61 4.63
N VAL A 272 -16.42 19.91 4.42
CA VAL A 272 -17.44 20.94 4.66
C VAL A 272 -18.02 21.43 3.35
N VAL A 273 -19.35 21.62 3.28
CA VAL A 273 -20.07 22.16 2.11
C VAL A 273 -20.81 23.42 2.54
N ALA A 274 -20.76 24.45 1.69
CA ALA A 274 -21.44 25.73 1.90
C ALA A 274 -21.66 26.42 0.53
N THR A 275 -21.95 27.73 0.54
CA THR A 275 -21.87 28.58 -0.66
C THR A 275 -20.54 29.33 -0.70
N LEU A 276 -20.17 29.87 -1.86
CA LEU A 276 -18.96 30.69 -2.02
C LEU A 276 -18.90 31.85 -1.00
N GLY A 277 -20.02 32.53 -0.72
CA GLY A 277 -20.11 33.60 0.27
C GLY A 277 -20.10 33.15 1.73
N THR A 278 -20.17 31.85 2.03
CA THR A 278 -20.28 31.31 3.40
C THR A 278 -19.20 30.28 3.76
N ILE A 279 -18.48 29.73 2.77
CA ILE A 279 -17.51 28.63 2.96
C ILE A 279 -16.35 28.98 3.91
N ALA A 280 -15.92 30.24 3.97
CA ALA A 280 -14.87 30.67 4.91
C ALA A 280 -15.30 30.53 6.37
N ALA A 281 -16.48 31.04 6.72
CA ALA A 281 -17.04 30.92 8.08
C ALA A 281 -17.42 29.47 8.42
N ALA A 282 -17.85 28.66 7.43
CA ALA A 282 -18.10 27.24 7.63
C ALA A 282 -16.79 26.47 7.92
N VAL A 283 -15.71 26.77 7.19
CA VAL A 283 -14.36 26.22 7.43
C VAL A 283 -13.83 26.58 8.81
N GLU A 284 -14.01 27.83 9.25
CA GLU A 284 -13.59 28.28 10.58
C GLU A 284 -14.39 27.60 11.69
N ARG A 285 -15.73 27.56 11.58
CA ARG A 285 -16.63 26.93 12.55
C ARG A 285 -16.39 25.43 12.74
N GLU A 286 -16.01 24.72 11.68
CA GLU A 286 -15.71 23.28 11.70
C GLU A 286 -14.21 23.00 11.96
N GLY A 287 -13.38 24.03 12.16
CA GLY A 287 -11.96 23.91 12.44
C GLY A 287 -11.16 23.23 11.31
N ILE A 288 -11.50 23.48 10.04
CA ILE A 288 -10.84 22.89 8.87
C ILE A 288 -9.48 23.55 8.65
N GLY A 289 -8.41 22.76 8.80
CA GLY A 289 -7.02 23.20 8.72
C GLY A 289 -6.34 22.91 7.38
N ALA A 290 -5.02 22.72 7.42
CA ALA A 290 -4.20 22.40 6.26
C ALA A 290 -3.40 21.10 6.51
N PRO A 291 -3.27 20.19 5.51
CA PRO A 291 -3.57 20.38 4.09
C PRO A 291 -5.05 20.23 3.75
N ALA A 292 -5.56 21.14 2.93
CA ALA A 292 -6.94 21.13 2.45
C ALA A 292 -7.05 21.77 1.06
N LEU A 293 -8.11 21.38 0.34
CA LEU A 293 -8.48 21.86 -0.99
C LEU A 293 -9.86 22.52 -0.93
N VAL A 294 -10.08 23.57 -1.72
CA VAL A 294 -11.40 24.18 -1.87
C VAL A 294 -11.88 24.03 -3.31
N VAL A 295 -13.07 23.47 -3.49
CA VAL A 295 -13.74 23.32 -4.79
C VAL A 295 -14.90 24.31 -4.85
N VAL A 296 -14.97 25.10 -5.92
CA VAL A 296 -16.06 26.07 -6.19
C VAL A 296 -16.69 25.74 -7.54
N GLY A 297 -18.01 25.62 -7.56
CA GLY A 297 -18.80 25.24 -8.73
C GLY A 297 -19.92 24.28 -8.39
N ALA A 298 -20.98 24.26 -9.20
CA ALA A 298 -22.18 23.44 -9.00
C ALA A 298 -21.90 21.94 -8.77
N VAL A 299 -20.76 21.41 -9.24
CA VAL A 299 -20.30 20.03 -8.93
C VAL A 299 -20.18 19.73 -7.43
N ALA A 300 -19.95 20.74 -6.57
CA ALA A 300 -19.86 20.56 -5.12
C ALA A 300 -21.18 20.02 -4.52
N ALA A 301 -22.34 20.37 -5.11
CA ALA A 301 -23.64 19.84 -4.69
C ALA A 301 -23.81 18.34 -4.97
N ARG A 302 -23.07 17.77 -5.95
CA ARG A 302 -23.15 16.33 -6.29
C ARG A 302 -22.72 15.42 -5.13
N ARG A 303 -21.98 15.96 -4.16
CA ARG A 303 -21.60 15.29 -2.90
C ARG A 303 -22.76 14.66 -2.15
N GLU A 304 -23.93 15.31 -2.11
CA GLU A 304 -25.13 14.78 -1.44
C GLU A 304 -25.52 13.38 -1.96
N THR A 305 -25.31 13.14 -3.26
CA THR A 305 -25.54 11.84 -3.90
C THR A 305 -24.30 10.94 -3.86
N LEU A 306 -23.09 11.50 -4.00
CA LEU A 306 -21.88 10.77 -4.36
C LEU A 306 -20.83 10.61 -3.23
N ALA A 307 -21.05 11.15 -2.03
CA ALA A 307 -20.15 10.94 -0.89
C ALA A 307 -20.12 9.45 -0.46
N TRP A 308 -19.22 8.66 -1.03
CA TRP A 308 -19.15 7.20 -0.84
C TRP A 308 -18.20 6.79 0.28
N LEU A 309 -17.07 7.49 0.45
CA LEU A 309 -16.07 7.18 1.47
C LEU A 309 -16.67 7.34 2.88
N GLU A 310 -17.38 8.45 3.06
CA GLU A 310 -17.94 8.88 4.35
C GLU A 310 -19.25 8.13 4.70
N ARG A 311 -19.67 7.16 3.85
CA ARG A 311 -20.73 6.18 4.12
C ARG A 311 -20.18 4.77 4.40
N ARG A 312 -18.85 4.61 4.48
CA ARG A 312 -18.25 3.35 4.92
C ARG A 312 -18.35 3.25 6.45
N PRO A 313 -18.62 2.06 7.02
CA PRO A 313 -19.01 1.91 8.43
C PRO A 313 -17.89 2.27 9.42
N LEU A 314 -16.62 2.21 9.02
CA LEU A 314 -15.48 2.61 9.85
C LEU A 314 -14.87 3.96 9.41
N HIS A 315 -15.57 4.77 8.62
CA HIS A 315 -15.06 6.10 8.27
C HIS A 315 -14.84 6.97 9.51
N GLY A 316 -13.70 7.66 9.56
CA GLY A 316 -13.30 8.49 10.70
C GLY A 316 -12.85 7.71 11.93
N ARG A 317 -12.99 6.37 11.95
CA ARG A 317 -12.53 5.51 13.06
C ARG A 317 -11.06 5.14 12.87
N ARG A 318 -10.27 5.24 13.93
CA ARG A 318 -8.89 4.74 13.97
C ARG A 318 -8.84 3.37 14.64
N VAL A 319 -8.36 2.37 13.91
CA VAL A 319 -8.27 0.98 14.35
C VAL A 319 -6.80 0.58 14.46
N LEU A 320 -6.35 0.33 15.69
CA LEU A 320 -5.04 -0.21 15.99
C LEU A 320 -5.04 -1.72 15.71
N VAL A 321 -4.10 -2.15 14.86
CA VAL A 321 -3.77 -3.55 14.61
C VAL A 321 -2.31 -3.81 14.96
N THR A 322 -2.02 -5.01 15.44
CA THR A 322 -0.64 -5.45 15.62
C THR A 322 -0.07 -5.97 14.30
N ARG A 323 1.10 -5.47 13.89
CA ARG A 323 1.78 -5.86 12.64
C ARG A 323 2.47 -7.23 12.73
N ALA A 324 1.93 -8.13 13.56
CA ALA A 324 2.44 -9.48 13.72
C ALA A 324 1.87 -10.41 12.63
N ARG A 325 2.78 -11.00 11.83
CA ARG A 325 2.53 -11.96 10.74
C ARG A 325 1.96 -11.35 9.44
N ALA A 326 2.26 -12.04 8.33
CA ALA A 326 1.64 -11.85 7.00
C ALA A 326 0.15 -12.25 6.92
N GLN A 327 -0.60 -12.05 8.01
CA GLN A 327 -2.05 -12.11 8.10
C GLN A 327 -2.64 -10.73 8.43
N ALA A 328 -1.90 -9.87 9.13
CA ALA A 328 -2.26 -8.48 9.40
C ALA A 328 -2.50 -7.68 8.10
N SER A 329 -1.70 -7.94 7.05
CA SER A 329 -1.91 -7.35 5.72
C SER A 329 -3.28 -7.62 5.08
N GLY A 330 -4.00 -8.68 5.51
CA GLY A 330 -5.40 -8.90 5.13
C GLY A 330 -6.34 -8.02 5.94
N LEU A 331 -6.30 -8.15 7.27
CA LEU A 331 -7.14 -7.37 8.19
C LEU A 331 -6.98 -5.85 7.98
N ALA A 332 -5.75 -5.35 7.89
CA ALA A 332 -5.44 -3.94 7.68
C ALA A 332 -5.89 -3.42 6.30
N ALA A 333 -5.91 -4.28 5.27
CA ALA A 333 -6.49 -3.92 3.97
C ALA A 333 -8.02 -3.84 4.07
N THR A 334 -8.68 -4.86 4.62
CA THR A 334 -10.14 -4.88 4.76
C THR A 334 -10.65 -3.73 5.64
N LEU A 335 -9.96 -3.38 6.72
CA LEU A 335 -10.30 -2.24 7.57
C LEU A 335 -10.21 -0.89 6.80
N ARG A 336 -9.17 -0.71 5.96
CA ARG A 336 -9.07 0.47 5.07
C ARG A 336 -10.16 0.46 3.99
N GLU A 337 -10.52 -0.70 3.46
CA GLU A 337 -11.69 -0.88 2.56
C GLU A 337 -13.03 -0.59 3.25
N LEU A 338 -13.11 -0.77 4.58
CA LEU A 338 -14.23 -0.38 5.43
C LEU A 338 -14.15 1.07 5.94
N GLY A 339 -13.12 1.84 5.54
CA GLY A 339 -12.99 3.28 5.78
C GLY A 339 -12.08 3.70 6.94
N ALA A 340 -11.52 2.75 7.69
CA ALA A 340 -10.75 3.00 8.91
C ALA A 340 -9.35 3.59 8.65
N GLU A 341 -8.89 4.41 9.59
CA GLU A 341 -7.46 4.72 9.75
C GLU A 341 -6.78 3.56 10.47
N VAL A 342 -5.99 2.76 9.74
CA VAL A 342 -5.32 1.60 10.35
C VAL A 342 -3.90 1.93 10.73
N VAL A 343 -3.66 2.01 12.03
CA VAL A 343 -2.33 2.07 12.63
C VAL A 343 -1.81 0.63 12.79
N GLU A 344 -0.68 0.35 12.15
CA GLU A 344 -0.02 -0.97 12.21
C GLU A 344 1.22 -0.89 13.10
N LEU A 345 1.09 -1.20 14.40
CA LEU A 345 2.25 -1.20 15.29
C LEU A 345 3.08 -2.48 15.11
N PRO A 346 4.35 -2.40 14.67
CA PRO A 346 5.28 -3.50 14.88
C PRO A 346 5.59 -3.61 16.38
N ALA A 347 5.54 -4.85 16.87
CA ALA A 347 6.09 -5.22 18.18
C ALA A 347 7.15 -6.33 18.05
N ILE A 348 7.32 -6.87 16.84
CA ILE A 348 8.31 -7.88 16.46
C ILE A 348 8.78 -7.65 15.02
N ARG A 349 10.08 -7.74 14.79
CA ARG A 349 10.72 -7.85 13.48
C ARG A 349 11.18 -9.29 13.26
N ILE A 350 11.42 -9.65 12.00
CA ILE A 350 11.90 -10.96 11.60
C ILE A 350 13.32 -10.78 11.09
N GLU A 351 14.31 -11.20 11.87
CA GLU A 351 15.72 -11.13 11.44
C GLU A 351 16.11 -12.39 10.68
N PRO A 352 16.53 -12.28 9.40
CA PRO A 352 16.97 -13.43 8.61
C PRO A 352 18.24 -14.07 9.17
N LEU A 353 18.20 -15.37 9.41
CA LEU A 353 19.40 -16.18 9.69
C LEU A 353 19.97 -16.82 8.40
N THR A 354 19.61 -16.28 7.24
CA THR A 354 19.87 -16.85 5.91
C THR A 354 21.35 -16.87 5.50
N GLU A 355 22.20 -16.08 6.17
CA GLU A 355 23.65 -16.06 5.97
C GLU A 355 24.42 -16.96 6.95
N SER A 356 23.72 -17.64 7.86
CA SER A 356 24.35 -18.56 8.83
C SER A 356 24.90 -19.83 8.18
N GLU A 357 25.95 -20.39 8.78
CA GLU A 357 26.57 -21.64 8.31
C GLU A 357 25.58 -22.82 8.31
N GLU A 358 24.64 -22.87 9.27
CA GLU A 358 23.57 -23.88 9.32
C GLU A 358 22.65 -23.80 8.11
N VAL A 359 22.17 -22.60 7.74
CA VAL A 359 21.32 -22.42 6.57
C VAL A 359 22.10 -22.70 5.29
N ALA A 360 23.36 -22.26 5.20
CA ALA A 360 24.22 -22.55 4.05
C ALA A 360 24.46 -24.06 3.87
N ALA A 361 24.70 -24.80 4.96
CA ALA A 361 24.88 -26.26 4.94
C ALA A 361 23.59 -27.00 4.53
N ALA A 362 22.45 -26.63 5.09
CA ALA A 362 21.16 -27.24 4.75
C ALA A 362 20.73 -26.92 3.31
N VAL A 363 20.99 -25.69 2.82
CA VAL A 363 20.79 -25.32 1.41
C VAL A 363 21.76 -26.06 0.49
N ALA A 364 22.99 -26.33 0.92
CA ALA A 364 23.94 -27.17 0.18
C ALA A 364 23.49 -28.63 0.09
N ALA A 365 22.88 -29.16 1.16
CA ALA A 365 22.40 -30.54 1.28
C ALA A 365 20.94 -30.76 0.85
N ILE A 366 20.24 -29.74 0.36
CA ILE A 366 18.77 -29.70 0.21
C ILE A 366 18.16 -30.86 -0.60
N GLU A 367 18.88 -31.32 -1.63
CA GLU A 367 18.47 -32.43 -2.50
C GLU A 367 18.55 -33.81 -1.81
N GLY A 368 19.13 -33.88 -0.61
CA GLY A 368 19.33 -35.11 0.17
C GLY A 368 18.28 -35.38 1.26
N TYR A 369 17.31 -34.48 1.49
CA TYR A 369 16.23 -34.72 2.46
C TYR A 369 15.05 -35.43 1.79
N ALA A 370 14.53 -36.49 2.42
CA ALA A 370 13.32 -37.18 1.93
C ALA A 370 12.02 -36.48 2.33
N LEU A 371 12.07 -35.64 3.37
CA LEU A 371 10.96 -34.84 3.89
C LEU A 371 11.49 -33.46 4.31
N ILE A 372 10.81 -32.40 3.89
CA ILE A 372 11.11 -31.02 4.24
C ILE A 372 9.86 -30.40 4.87
N CYS A 373 9.94 -30.05 6.15
CA CYS A 373 8.86 -29.51 6.96
C CYS A 373 9.02 -28.01 7.17
N LEU A 374 8.08 -27.20 6.65
CA LEU A 374 8.06 -25.74 6.79
C LEU A 374 7.03 -25.31 7.85
N THR A 375 7.48 -24.63 8.90
CA THR A 375 6.61 -24.22 10.02
C THR A 375 6.11 -22.77 9.97
N SER A 376 6.40 -22.00 8.92
CA SER A 376 5.80 -20.67 8.69
C SER A 376 5.96 -20.19 7.25
N PRO A 377 5.15 -19.20 6.79
CA PRO A 377 5.38 -18.53 5.50
C PRO A 377 6.74 -17.84 5.43
N ASN A 378 7.21 -17.26 6.55
CA ASN A 378 8.54 -16.64 6.62
C ASN A 378 9.65 -17.65 6.33
N GLY A 379 9.54 -18.87 6.89
CA GLY A 379 10.47 -19.96 6.58
C GLY A 379 10.46 -20.32 5.09
N VAL A 380 9.29 -20.34 4.43
CA VAL A 380 9.22 -20.58 2.98
C VAL A 380 9.91 -19.47 2.20
N ARG A 381 9.65 -18.21 2.57
CA ARG A 381 10.28 -17.05 1.93
C ARG A 381 11.80 -17.09 2.04
N LEU A 382 12.30 -17.23 3.27
CA LEU A 382 13.71 -17.15 3.61
C LEU A 382 14.52 -18.35 3.09
N LEU A 383 13.95 -19.57 3.13
CA LEU A 383 14.57 -20.74 2.49
C LEU A 383 14.77 -20.53 0.98
N PHE A 384 13.79 -19.90 0.31
CA PHE A 384 13.90 -19.62 -1.13
C PHE A 384 14.80 -18.44 -1.47
N GLU A 385 14.94 -17.46 -0.57
CA GLU A 385 15.95 -16.40 -0.69
C GLU A 385 17.37 -16.99 -0.55
N ALA A 386 17.60 -17.86 0.44
CA ALA A 386 18.88 -18.57 0.60
C ALA A 386 19.18 -19.54 -0.56
N LEU A 387 18.18 -20.27 -1.06
CA LEU A 387 18.32 -21.09 -2.29
C LEU A 387 18.72 -20.23 -3.49
N ALA A 388 18.07 -19.07 -3.70
CA ALA A 388 18.37 -18.18 -4.81
C ALA A 388 19.78 -17.57 -4.70
N ALA A 389 20.23 -17.20 -3.50
CA ALA A 389 21.60 -16.76 -3.23
C ALA A 389 22.62 -17.86 -3.56
N ALA A 390 22.30 -19.12 -3.24
CA ALA A 390 23.09 -20.30 -3.62
C ALA A 390 22.91 -20.74 -5.09
N GLY A 391 22.25 -19.95 -5.94
CA GLY A 391 22.03 -20.25 -7.37
C GLY A 391 21.06 -21.39 -7.67
N ARG A 392 20.30 -21.86 -6.68
CA ARG A 392 19.26 -22.89 -6.78
C ARG A 392 17.86 -22.28 -6.98
N ASP A 393 16.90 -23.12 -7.32
CA ASP A 393 15.47 -22.77 -7.37
C ASP A 393 14.60 -23.93 -6.84
N ALA A 394 13.27 -23.82 -7.01
CA ALA A 394 12.28 -24.82 -6.60
C ALA A 394 12.62 -26.28 -6.97
N ARG A 395 13.37 -26.50 -8.06
CA ARG A 395 13.78 -27.83 -8.51
C ARG A 395 14.71 -28.55 -7.54
N ALA A 396 15.39 -27.83 -6.65
CA ALA A 396 16.26 -28.41 -5.63
C ALA A 396 15.49 -29.13 -4.49
N LEU A 397 14.16 -28.98 -4.42
CA LEU A 397 13.28 -29.75 -3.53
C LEU A 397 12.70 -31.01 -4.21
N ALA A 398 13.06 -31.29 -5.48
CA ALA A 398 12.48 -32.40 -6.22
C ALA A 398 12.93 -33.76 -5.66
N GLY A 399 11.96 -34.59 -5.26
CA GLY A 399 12.19 -35.89 -4.63
C GLY A 399 11.95 -35.89 -3.11
N ALA A 400 11.92 -34.72 -2.48
CA ALA A 400 11.46 -34.56 -1.10
C ALA A 400 9.92 -34.52 -1.05
N THR A 401 9.34 -35.10 0.00
CA THR A 401 7.97 -34.79 0.43
C THR A 401 7.99 -33.40 1.06
N VAL A 402 7.11 -32.48 0.65
CA VAL A 402 7.06 -31.13 1.23
C VAL A 402 5.84 -30.97 2.13
N ALA A 403 6.08 -30.77 3.42
CA ALA A 403 5.06 -30.66 4.43
C ALA A 403 4.96 -29.22 4.97
N ALA A 404 3.73 -28.71 5.09
CA ALA A 404 3.46 -27.35 5.54
C ALA A 404 2.51 -27.35 6.74
N ILE A 405 2.85 -26.59 7.78
CA ILE A 405 2.07 -26.49 9.04
C ILE A 405 0.61 -26.02 8.87
N GLY A 406 0.27 -25.39 7.74
CA GLY A 406 -1.08 -24.86 7.48
C GLY A 406 -1.19 -24.05 6.18
N PRO A 407 -2.40 -23.53 5.88
CA PRO A 407 -2.75 -22.95 4.57
C PRO A 407 -2.08 -21.58 4.26
N GLY A 408 -1.47 -20.92 5.24
CA GLY A 408 -0.58 -19.79 4.98
C GLY A 408 0.71 -20.25 4.28
N THR A 409 1.43 -21.16 4.95
CA THR A 409 2.67 -21.76 4.45
C THR A 409 2.48 -22.49 3.11
N ALA A 410 1.36 -23.22 2.95
CA ALA A 410 1.05 -23.91 1.69
C ALA A 410 0.81 -22.95 0.51
N ARG A 411 0.23 -21.76 0.74
CA ARG A 411 0.09 -20.73 -0.30
C ARG A 411 1.44 -20.10 -0.68
N GLU A 412 2.31 -19.88 0.31
CA GLU A 412 3.64 -19.30 0.10
C GLU A 412 4.56 -20.25 -0.71
N LEU A 413 4.41 -21.56 -0.51
CA LEU A 413 5.03 -22.59 -1.35
C LEU A 413 4.44 -22.60 -2.77
N ALA A 414 3.11 -22.53 -2.90
CA ALA A 414 2.43 -22.56 -4.20
C ALA A 414 2.80 -21.35 -5.07
N ALA A 415 2.99 -20.18 -4.46
CA ALA A 415 3.48 -18.97 -5.14
C ALA A 415 4.88 -19.15 -5.76
N ARG A 416 5.68 -20.12 -5.26
CA ARG A 416 7.02 -20.49 -5.75
C ARG A 416 7.01 -21.78 -6.57
N GLY A 417 5.84 -22.29 -6.92
CA GLY A 417 5.66 -23.48 -7.77
C GLY A 417 5.71 -24.82 -7.02
N ILE A 418 5.82 -24.83 -5.70
CA ILE A 418 5.76 -26.05 -4.88
C ILE A 418 4.34 -26.23 -4.33
N ARG A 419 3.70 -27.35 -4.65
CA ARG A 419 2.49 -27.78 -3.94
C ARG A 419 2.95 -28.61 -2.73
N ALA A 420 2.53 -28.23 -1.52
CA ALA A 420 2.75 -29.07 -0.34
C ALA A 420 1.95 -30.38 -0.46
N ASP A 421 2.60 -31.49 -0.17
CA ASP A 421 2.00 -32.84 -0.17
C ASP A 421 1.18 -33.07 1.10
N VAL A 422 1.64 -32.53 2.23
CA VAL A 422 1.02 -32.67 3.55
C VAL A 422 0.69 -31.32 4.14
N VAL A 423 -0.59 -31.10 4.47
CA VAL A 423 -1.09 -29.95 5.23
C VAL A 423 -2.14 -30.46 6.22
N PRO A 424 -2.00 -30.22 7.55
CA PRO A 424 -2.95 -30.72 8.54
C PRO A 424 -4.22 -29.85 8.61
N GLU A 425 -5.33 -30.45 9.04
CA GLU A 425 -6.60 -29.72 9.29
C GLU A 425 -6.48 -28.70 10.42
N ARG A 426 -5.63 -28.98 11.41
CA ARG A 426 -5.34 -28.12 12.57
C ARG A 426 -3.92 -27.59 12.44
N PHE A 427 -3.73 -26.27 12.51
CA PHE A 427 -2.46 -25.64 12.12
C PHE A 427 -1.42 -25.58 13.25
N VAL A 428 -1.16 -26.73 13.88
CA VAL A 428 -0.28 -26.88 15.05
C VAL A 428 0.69 -28.05 14.86
N ALA A 429 1.84 -28.02 15.56
CA ALA A 429 2.94 -28.97 15.35
C ALA A 429 2.52 -30.42 15.64
N GLU A 430 1.68 -30.58 16.66
CA GLU A 430 1.03 -31.81 17.08
C GLU A 430 0.23 -32.45 15.94
N ALA A 431 -0.58 -31.65 15.24
CA ALA A 431 -1.41 -32.13 14.14
C ALA A 431 -0.64 -32.31 12.82
N LEU A 432 0.48 -31.60 12.63
CA LEU A 432 1.42 -31.92 11.56
C LEU A 432 2.11 -33.28 11.81
N VAL A 433 2.40 -33.65 13.05
CA VAL A 433 2.89 -35.00 13.40
C VAL A 433 1.83 -36.07 13.09
N GLU A 434 0.56 -35.83 13.42
CA GLU A 434 -0.55 -36.72 13.04
C GLU A 434 -0.64 -36.88 11.52
N ALA A 435 -0.63 -35.78 10.75
CA ALA A 435 -0.72 -35.79 9.29
C ALA A 435 0.51 -36.42 8.59
N LEU A 436 1.67 -36.46 9.26
CA LEU A 436 2.88 -37.12 8.78
C LEU A 436 2.97 -38.62 9.15
N ALA A 437 1.97 -39.19 9.84
CA ALA A 437 2.02 -40.58 10.31
C ALA A 437 2.16 -41.62 9.18
N THR A 438 1.67 -41.32 7.98
CA THR A 438 1.75 -42.16 6.78
C THR A 438 2.97 -41.91 5.89
N VAL A 439 3.82 -40.93 6.24
CA VAL A 439 5.07 -40.65 5.51
C VAL A 439 6.20 -41.48 6.11
N GLU A 440 6.88 -42.27 5.28
CA GLU A 440 8.03 -43.08 5.69
C GLU A 440 9.26 -42.23 5.98
N VAL A 441 9.76 -42.30 7.22
CA VAL A 441 10.85 -41.44 7.72
C VAL A 441 11.98 -42.21 8.42
N GLU A 442 11.84 -43.51 8.68
CA GLU A 442 12.89 -44.31 9.31
C GLU A 442 14.15 -44.39 8.43
N GLY A 443 15.32 -44.08 8.99
CA GLY A 443 16.58 -44.01 8.25
C GLY A 443 16.61 -42.92 7.17
N ARG A 444 15.71 -41.93 7.22
CA ARG A 444 15.66 -40.82 6.27
C ARG A 444 16.16 -39.53 6.89
N ARG A 445 16.92 -38.74 6.12
CA ARG A 445 17.19 -37.33 6.44
C ARG A 445 15.94 -36.49 6.27
N VAL A 446 15.64 -35.68 7.29
CA VAL A 446 14.46 -34.82 7.35
C VAL A 446 14.88 -33.42 7.80
N LEU A 447 14.49 -32.41 7.03
CA LEU A 447 14.73 -31.00 7.37
C LEU A 447 13.49 -30.40 8.04
N VAL A 448 13.63 -29.87 9.26
CA VAL A 448 12.61 -29.04 9.91
C VAL A 448 13.08 -27.59 9.90
N ALA A 449 12.55 -26.84 8.94
CA ALA A 449 12.86 -25.43 8.71
C ALA A 449 11.86 -24.54 9.47
N ARG A 450 12.35 -23.82 10.49
CA ARG A 450 11.53 -23.13 11.49
C ARG A 450 12.10 -21.78 11.95
N ALA A 451 11.38 -21.13 12.87
CA ALA A 451 11.91 -20.01 13.67
C ALA A 451 12.84 -20.56 14.78
N ALA A 452 13.79 -19.75 15.24
CA ALA A 452 14.69 -20.08 16.34
C ALA A 452 13.95 -20.58 17.60
N GLU A 453 12.84 -19.93 17.96
CA GLU A 453 12.02 -20.21 19.15
C GLU A 453 11.03 -21.37 18.95
N GLY A 454 11.15 -22.10 17.85
CA GLY A 454 10.22 -23.17 17.48
C GLY A 454 10.23 -24.34 18.47
N ARG A 455 9.05 -24.81 18.89
CA ARG A 455 8.91 -25.95 19.82
C ARG A 455 9.42 -27.27 19.21
N ASP A 456 10.08 -28.08 20.02
CA ASP A 456 10.69 -29.37 19.64
C ASP A 456 9.71 -30.54 19.45
N VAL A 457 8.40 -30.30 19.52
CA VAL A 457 7.34 -31.31 19.36
C VAL A 457 7.50 -32.10 18.04
N LEU A 458 7.66 -31.39 16.92
CA LEU A 458 7.78 -31.99 15.59
C LEU A 458 9.14 -32.71 15.39
N PRO A 459 10.31 -32.09 15.62
CA PRO A 459 11.59 -32.80 15.56
C PRO A 459 11.67 -34.01 16.49
N GLY A 460 11.21 -33.89 17.72
CA GLY A 460 11.22 -34.98 18.70
C GLY A 460 10.32 -36.15 18.30
N ALA A 461 9.15 -35.88 17.70
CA ALA A 461 8.26 -36.92 17.18
C ALA A 461 8.86 -37.64 15.96
N LEU A 462 9.50 -36.92 15.05
CA LEU A 462 10.16 -37.49 13.87
C LEU A 462 11.39 -38.32 14.28
N ARG A 463 12.24 -37.84 15.21
CA ARG A 463 13.37 -38.61 15.77
C ARG A 463 12.92 -39.91 16.44
N ARG A 464 11.78 -39.90 17.16
CA ARG A 464 11.16 -41.13 17.72
C ARG A 464 10.64 -42.13 16.67
N ARG A 465 10.55 -41.73 15.40
CA ARG A 465 10.21 -42.59 14.24
C ARG A 465 11.46 -42.97 13.42
N GLY A 466 12.65 -42.92 14.02
CA GLY A 466 13.91 -43.33 13.40
C GLY A 466 14.46 -42.36 12.35
N ALA A 467 13.98 -41.11 12.30
CA ALA A 467 14.41 -40.12 11.32
C ALA A 467 15.69 -39.36 11.74
N GLU A 468 16.56 -39.11 10.76
CA GLU A 468 17.72 -38.23 10.88
C GLU A 468 17.25 -36.77 10.74
N VAL A 469 16.71 -36.21 11.83
CA VAL A 469 16.10 -34.87 11.80
C VAL A 469 17.11 -33.77 12.06
N GLU A 470 17.38 -33.02 11.00
CA GLU A 470 18.10 -31.75 11.00
C GLU A 470 17.09 -30.61 11.25
N VAL A 471 17.43 -29.67 12.12
CA VAL A 471 16.56 -28.56 12.52
C VAL A 471 17.31 -27.27 12.23
N VAL A 472 16.70 -26.39 11.44
CA VAL A 472 17.34 -25.17 10.95
C VAL A 472 16.48 -23.97 11.31
N ALA A 473 17.08 -23.01 12.02
CA ALA A 473 16.48 -21.70 12.26
C ALA A 473 16.72 -20.82 11.03
N LEU A 474 15.65 -20.46 10.31
CA LEU A 474 15.74 -19.55 9.16
C LEU A 474 15.62 -18.08 9.55
N TYR A 475 15.10 -17.81 10.74
CA TYR A 475 14.96 -16.49 11.33
C TYR A 475 14.79 -16.58 12.85
N GLU A 476 15.06 -15.47 13.50
CA GLU A 476 14.59 -15.17 14.86
C GLU A 476 13.56 -14.04 14.85
N THR A 477 12.79 -13.95 15.93
CA THR A 477 11.65 -13.06 16.10
C THR A 477 12.00 -11.98 17.12
N VAL A 478 12.93 -11.09 16.76
CA VAL A 478 13.36 -10.00 17.65
C VAL A 478 12.23 -9.03 17.94
N ARG A 479 12.32 -8.37 19.10
CA ARG A 479 11.41 -7.29 19.49
C ARG A 479 11.73 -6.05 18.68
N GLU A 480 10.69 -5.38 18.20
CA GLU A 480 10.80 -4.08 17.55
C GLU A 480 10.07 -3.08 18.44
N ALA A 481 10.80 -2.09 18.96
CA ALA A 481 10.20 -0.99 19.69
C ALA A 481 9.57 -0.02 18.66
N PRO A 482 8.29 0.32 18.77
CA PRO A 482 7.67 1.26 17.84
C PRO A 482 8.26 2.67 18.03
N ASP A 483 8.35 3.42 16.94
CA ASP A 483 8.72 4.83 16.98
C ASP A 483 7.64 5.70 17.66
N GLU A 484 8.04 6.87 18.16
CA GLU A 484 7.14 7.75 18.94
C GLU A 484 5.98 8.33 18.10
N ASP A 485 6.15 8.51 16.78
CA ASP A 485 5.06 8.94 15.90
C ASP A 485 4.00 7.83 15.78
N ALA A 486 4.43 6.57 15.66
CA ALA A 486 3.54 5.41 15.63
C ALA A 486 2.86 5.14 17.00
N VAL A 487 3.56 5.36 18.12
CA VAL A 487 2.97 5.32 19.47
C VAL A 487 1.92 6.41 19.64
N ALA A 488 2.22 7.66 19.30
CA ALA A 488 1.27 8.77 19.38
C ALA A 488 0.04 8.51 18.49
N ALA A 489 0.24 8.01 17.27
CA ALA A 489 -0.85 7.61 16.38
C ALA A 489 -1.72 6.49 16.99
N ALA A 490 -1.12 5.53 17.70
CA ALA A 490 -1.83 4.44 18.37
C ALA A 490 -2.60 4.89 19.63
N GLN A 491 -2.14 5.91 20.35
CA GLN A 491 -2.85 6.48 21.51
C GLN A 491 -4.19 7.13 21.15
N GLU A 492 -4.32 7.65 19.91
CA GLU A 492 -5.54 8.23 19.35
C GLU A 492 -6.50 7.19 18.72
N ALA A 493 -6.34 5.89 18.98
CA ALA A 493 -7.21 4.85 18.41
C ALA A 493 -8.62 4.80 19.06
N ASP A 494 -9.67 4.66 18.25
CA ASP A 494 -11.03 4.30 18.71
C ASP A 494 -11.09 2.82 19.14
N TYR A 495 -10.31 1.96 18.47
CA TYR A 495 -10.39 0.50 18.58
C TYR A 495 -9.02 -0.16 18.63
N VAL A 496 -8.87 -1.21 19.44
CA VAL A 496 -7.72 -2.14 19.39
C VAL A 496 -8.23 -3.52 19.03
N THR A 497 -7.67 -4.13 17.98
CA THR A 497 -8.07 -5.48 17.53
C THR A 497 -7.00 -6.53 17.79
N PHE A 498 -7.41 -7.68 18.35
CA PHE A 498 -6.49 -8.76 18.69
C PHE A 498 -6.84 -10.09 18.02
N THR A 499 -5.93 -10.57 17.18
CA THR A 499 -6.06 -11.86 16.45
C THR A 499 -5.46 -13.05 17.19
N SER A 500 -4.78 -12.84 18.33
CA SER A 500 -4.23 -13.92 19.18
C SER A 500 -3.83 -13.43 20.58
N ALA A 501 -3.73 -14.35 21.53
CA ALA A 501 -3.07 -14.12 22.83
C ALA A 501 -1.64 -13.52 22.70
N SER A 502 -0.87 -13.93 21.69
CA SER A 502 0.46 -13.35 21.42
C SER A 502 0.40 -11.88 20.99
N THR A 503 -0.59 -11.49 20.18
CA THR A 503 -0.76 -10.07 19.80
C THR A 503 -1.12 -9.18 20.98
N VAL A 504 -1.86 -9.70 21.96
CA VAL A 504 -2.16 -8.97 23.19
C VAL A 504 -0.89 -8.74 24.02
N ARG A 505 -0.16 -9.81 24.34
CA ARG A 505 1.08 -9.75 25.15
C ARG A 505 2.09 -8.78 24.54
N ASN A 506 2.35 -8.90 23.24
CA ASN A 506 3.30 -8.05 22.53
C ASN A 506 2.88 -6.57 22.49
N LEU A 507 1.59 -6.24 22.34
CA LEU A 507 1.14 -4.85 22.27
C LEU A 507 1.14 -4.17 23.65
N VAL A 508 0.69 -4.88 24.69
CA VAL A 508 0.71 -4.38 26.07
C VAL A 508 2.16 -4.15 26.52
N GLU A 509 3.09 -5.04 26.16
CA GLU A 509 4.52 -4.87 26.48
C GLU A 509 5.18 -3.73 25.67
N ALA A 510 4.78 -3.50 24.42
CA ALA A 510 5.33 -2.44 23.57
C ALA A 510 4.82 -1.03 23.91
N LEU A 511 3.55 -0.90 24.35
CA LEU A 511 2.95 0.38 24.72
C LEU A 511 3.07 0.68 26.22
N GLY A 512 2.96 -0.33 27.09
CA GLY A 512 2.98 -0.15 28.54
C GLY A 512 1.82 0.72 29.02
N ASP A 513 2.14 1.76 29.79
CA ASP A 513 1.21 2.80 30.23
C ASP A 513 0.68 3.69 29.08
N ARG A 514 1.31 3.64 27.91
CA ARG A 514 0.88 4.35 26.69
C ARG A 514 -0.16 3.59 25.87
N PHE A 515 -0.77 2.53 26.41
CA PHE A 515 -1.91 1.85 25.76
C PHE A 515 -3.09 2.84 25.61
N PRO A 516 -3.79 2.90 24.46
CA PRO A 516 -4.84 3.90 24.23
C PRO A 516 -5.98 3.77 25.25
N PRO A 517 -6.20 4.76 26.14
CA PRO A 517 -7.06 4.58 27.31
C PRO A 517 -8.55 4.70 27.01
N GLY A 518 -8.92 5.23 25.83
CA GLY A 518 -10.30 5.33 25.36
C GLY A 518 -10.68 4.29 24.29
N ALA A 519 -9.76 3.43 23.88
CA ALA A 519 -9.99 2.50 22.78
C ALA A 519 -10.79 1.27 23.22
N ARG A 520 -11.79 0.89 22.41
CA ARG A 520 -12.59 -0.31 22.62
C ARG A 520 -11.80 -1.55 22.19
N VAL A 521 -11.70 -2.54 23.06
CA VAL A 521 -10.89 -3.75 22.84
C VAL A 521 -11.74 -4.86 22.20
N VAL A 522 -11.41 -5.19 20.95
CA VAL A 522 -12.10 -6.22 20.15
C VAL A 522 -11.22 -7.46 20.03
N SER A 523 -11.70 -8.57 20.56
CA SER A 523 -11.00 -9.85 20.62
C SER A 523 -11.58 -10.86 19.62
N ILE A 524 -10.70 -11.60 18.94
CA ILE A 524 -11.08 -12.72 18.06
C ILE A 524 -11.67 -13.93 18.80
N GLY A 525 -11.72 -13.93 20.14
CA GLY A 525 -12.34 -15.02 20.90
C GLY A 525 -11.72 -15.30 22.29
N PRO A 526 -12.26 -16.27 23.04
CA PRO A 526 -12.12 -16.37 24.50
C PRO A 526 -10.68 -16.55 24.99
N VAL A 527 -9.82 -17.25 24.25
CA VAL A 527 -8.40 -17.44 24.62
C VAL A 527 -7.61 -16.12 24.53
N THR A 528 -7.90 -15.32 23.51
CA THR A 528 -7.32 -13.98 23.34
C THR A 528 -7.88 -13.03 24.39
N SER A 529 -9.18 -13.10 24.67
CA SER A 529 -9.82 -12.28 25.70
C SER A 529 -9.38 -12.61 27.12
N ALA A 530 -9.16 -13.89 27.44
CA ALA A 530 -8.58 -14.31 28.71
C ALA A 530 -7.18 -13.71 28.89
N THR A 531 -6.34 -13.75 27.84
CA THR A 531 -5.02 -13.11 27.86
C THR A 531 -5.09 -11.58 28.01
N ALA A 532 -6.10 -10.91 27.46
CA ALA A 532 -6.31 -9.48 27.68
C ALA A 532 -6.66 -9.18 29.14
N ARG A 533 -7.60 -9.95 29.71
CA ARG A 533 -8.02 -9.83 31.11
C ARG A 533 -6.89 -10.19 32.10
N GLU A 534 -6.05 -11.17 31.78
CA GLU A 534 -4.81 -11.52 32.52
C GLU A 534 -3.82 -10.33 32.62
N LEU A 535 -3.77 -9.49 31.59
CA LEU A 535 -2.87 -8.33 31.50
C LEU A 535 -3.55 -7.01 31.93
N GLY A 536 -4.72 -7.09 32.57
CA GLY A 536 -5.44 -5.91 33.07
C GLY A 536 -6.23 -5.13 32.02
N LEU A 537 -6.31 -5.59 30.76
CA LEU A 537 -7.17 -4.96 29.76
C LEU A 537 -8.63 -5.36 29.94
N GLY A 538 -9.52 -4.39 29.72
CA GLY A 538 -10.91 -4.67 29.37
C GLY A 538 -11.01 -5.43 28.03
N VAL A 539 -12.14 -6.08 27.81
CA VAL A 539 -12.52 -6.64 26.50
C VAL A 539 -13.98 -6.28 26.28
N ASP A 540 -14.20 -5.23 25.49
CA ASP A 540 -15.51 -4.70 25.16
C ASP A 540 -16.30 -5.65 24.26
N VAL A 541 -15.61 -6.25 23.28
CA VAL A 541 -16.22 -7.04 22.22
C VAL A 541 -15.44 -8.35 22.04
N GLU A 542 -16.13 -9.47 22.00
CA GLU A 542 -15.57 -10.81 21.78
C GLU A 542 -16.32 -11.47 20.62
N ALA A 543 -15.60 -11.85 19.57
CA ALA A 543 -16.21 -12.36 18.34
C ALA A 543 -16.75 -13.80 18.51
N GLU A 544 -18.03 -14.02 18.18
CA GLU A 544 -18.67 -15.36 18.19
C GLU A 544 -17.99 -16.35 17.24
N ARG A 545 -17.47 -15.86 16.11
CA ARG A 545 -16.65 -16.62 15.15
C ARG A 545 -15.18 -16.32 15.40
N HIS A 546 -14.41 -17.35 15.73
CA HIS A 546 -12.99 -17.22 16.06
C HIS A 546 -12.06 -17.11 14.83
N ASP A 547 -12.44 -16.26 13.88
CA ASP A 547 -11.75 -15.98 12.63
C ASP A 547 -11.79 -14.47 12.30
N VAL A 548 -11.11 -14.07 11.22
CA VAL A 548 -10.98 -12.64 10.85
C VAL A 548 -12.32 -12.04 10.40
N ASP A 549 -13.20 -12.84 9.78
CA ASP A 549 -14.53 -12.36 9.39
C ASP A 549 -15.40 -12.11 10.62
N GLY A 550 -15.31 -12.99 11.63
CA GLY A 550 -15.98 -12.84 12.92
C GLY A 550 -15.50 -11.61 13.68
N LEU A 551 -14.18 -11.41 13.75
CA LEU A 551 -13.57 -10.20 14.34
C LEU A 551 -14.08 -8.92 13.66
N LEU A 552 -14.13 -8.90 12.33
CA LEU A 552 -14.66 -7.77 11.55
C LEU A 552 -16.18 -7.59 11.76
N THR A 553 -16.95 -8.68 11.80
CA THR A 553 -18.40 -8.63 12.05
C THR A 553 -18.70 -8.03 13.42
N ALA A 554 -17.95 -8.43 14.45
CA ALA A 554 -18.13 -7.94 15.81
C ALA A 554 -17.70 -6.47 15.95
N LEU A 555 -16.59 -6.07 15.31
CA LEU A 555 -16.16 -4.66 15.22
C LEU A 555 -17.22 -3.77 14.53
N LEU A 556 -17.78 -4.25 13.41
CA LEU A 556 -18.79 -3.49 12.65
C LEU A 556 -20.10 -3.32 13.44
N ALA A 557 -20.58 -4.39 14.08
CA ALA A 557 -21.79 -4.35 14.91
C ALA A 557 -21.65 -3.44 16.14
N ASP A 558 -20.44 -3.20 16.62
CA ASP A 558 -20.13 -2.25 17.70
C ASP A 558 -19.94 -0.81 17.19
N ALA A 559 -19.37 -0.63 15.99
CA ALA A 559 -19.16 0.69 15.39
C ALA A 559 -20.46 1.35 14.86
N ASP A 560 -21.48 0.53 14.56
CA ASP A 560 -22.83 0.95 14.15
C ASP A 560 -23.78 1.29 15.35
N ALA A 561 -23.30 1.17 16.61
CA ALA A 561 -24.11 1.26 17.84
C ALA A 561 -24.03 2.60 18.60
#